data_AF-A0A368YN64-F1
#
_entry.id   AF-A0A368YN64-F1
#
_cell.length_a   1.000
_cell.length_b   1.000
_cell.length_c   1.000
_cell.angle_alpha   90.00
_cell.angle_beta   90.00
_cell.angle_gamma   90.00
#
_symmetry.space_group_name_H-M   'P 1'
#
loop_
_entity.id
_entity.type
_entity.pdbx_description
1 polymer ?
#
loop_
_entity_poly.entity_id
_entity_poly.type
_entity_poly.pdbx_seq_one_letter_code
_entity_poly.pdbx_strand_id
1 'polypeptide(L)'
;MMNLINCKKCGKVFASSGSKVCPACSEEEEKKFQLVKQFLWDNPNSTIDEVVEGTAVDRETIIKFMKEDRLASHGLTIDFKLHCRRCGKEIDSGEYCASCRNKVISDLNAEEEEEDVEKDYESGKMFLKDRIERRKK
;
A
#
# COMPACT_ATOMS: atom_id res chain seq x y z
N MET A 1 17.54 24.07 5.49
CA MET A 1 17.57 25.12 4.45
C MET A 1 16.46 24.84 3.46
N MET A 2 15.56 25.80 3.22
CA MET A 2 14.51 25.68 2.21
C MET A 2 15.07 26.17 0.88
N ASN A 3 15.05 25.33 -0.14
CA ASN A 3 15.52 25.69 -1.49
C ASN A 3 14.32 25.91 -2.39
N LEU A 4 14.37 26.99 -3.19
CA LEU A 4 13.37 27.21 -4.24
C LEU A 4 13.65 26.23 -5.37
N ILE A 5 12.68 25.37 -5.66
CA ILE A 5 12.76 24.40 -6.73
C ILE A 5 11.51 24.46 -7.61
N ASN A 6 11.63 23.99 -8.84
CA ASN A 6 10.49 23.82 -9.73
C ASN A 6 9.81 22.47 -9.47
N CYS A 7 8.49 22.49 -9.38
CA CYS A 7 7.68 21.29 -9.28
C CYS A 7 7.80 20.46 -10.56
N LYS A 8 8.14 19.17 -10.43
CA LYS A 8 8.20 18.25 -11.57
C LYS A 8 6.85 17.98 -12.24
N LYS A 9 5.73 18.23 -11.55
CA LYS A 9 4.38 17.96 -12.06
C LYS A 9 3.74 19.17 -12.75
N CYS A 10 3.79 20.34 -12.12
CA CYS A 10 3.10 21.53 -12.62
C CYS A 10 4.04 22.66 -13.05
N GLY A 11 5.37 22.49 -12.90
CA GLY A 11 6.36 23.51 -13.26
C GLY A 11 6.44 24.73 -12.33
N LYS A 12 5.51 24.89 -11.37
CA LYS A 12 5.50 26.02 -10.42
C LYS A 12 6.72 25.99 -9.51
N VAL A 13 7.29 27.17 -9.24
CA VAL A 13 8.39 27.36 -8.28
C VAL A 13 7.83 27.35 -6.87
N PHE A 14 8.43 26.57 -5.96
CA PHE A 14 8.04 26.52 -4.55
C PHE A 14 9.24 26.28 -3.64
N ALA A 15 9.12 26.70 -2.39
CA ALA A 15 10.13 26.40 -1.36
C ALA A 15 9.98 24.95 -0.91
N SER A 16 11.01 24.15 -1.15
CA SER A 16 11.05 22.73 -0.78
C SER A 16 12.10 22.47 0.29
N SER A 17 11.75 21.58 1.21
CA SER A 17 12.68 21.02 2.20
C SER A 17 13.19 19.63 1.82
N GLY A 18 12.94 19.17 0.58
CA GLY A 18 13.40 17.87 0.05
C GLY A 18 12.47 17.22 -0.98
N SER A 19 11.18 17.58 -0.99
CA SER A 19 10.18 17.05 -1.92
C SER A 19 10.33 17.64 -3.33
N LYS A 20 10.21 16.83 -4.39
CA LYS A 20 10.31 17.28 -5.80
C LYS A 20 8.99 17.82 -6.38
N VAL A 21 7.92 17.77 -5.60
CA VAL A 21 6.55 18.10 -5.98
C VAL A 21 6.02 19.17 -5.03
N CYS A 22 5.30 20.16 -5.56
CA CYS A 22 4.76 21.25 -4.75
C CYS A 22 3.63 20.75 -3.83
N PRO A 23 3.36 21.45 -2.71
CA PRO A 23 2.29 21.07 -1.78
C PRO A 23 0.93 20.95 -2.45
N ALA A 24 0.59 21.85 -3.39
CA ALA A 24 -0.67 21.78 -4.12
C ALA A 24 -0.84 20.45 -4.90
N CYS A 25 0.18 20.04 -5.67
CA CYS A 25 0.11 18.78 -6.41
C CYS A 25 0.14 17.55 -5.49
N SER A 26 0.84 17.63 -4.36
CA SER A 26 0.81 16.57 -3.34
C SER A 26 -0.57 16.43 -2.73
N GLU A 27 -1.27 17.54 -2.48
CA GLU A 27 -2.63 17.56 -1.93
C GLU A 27 -3.66 17.05 -2.95
N GLU A 28 -3.49 17.38 -4.23
CA GLU A 28 -4.29 16.81 -5.32
C GLU A 28 -4.12 15.28 -5.42
N GLU A 29 -2.90 14.77 -5.30
CA GLU A 29 -2.66 13.32 -5.24
C GLU A 29 -3.36 12.67 -4.05
N GLU A 30 -3.28 13.30 -2.88
CA GLU A 30 -3.94 12.78 -1.68
C GLU A 30 -5.47 12.81 -1.84
N LYS A 31 -6.05 13.86 -2.43
CA LYS A 31 -7.49 13.90 -2.74
C LYS A 31 -7.91 12.77 -3.68
N LYS A 32 -7.14 12.52 -4.74
CA LYS A 32 -7.38 11.39 -5.65
C LYS A 32 -7.30 10.06 -4.91
N PHE A 33 -6.33 9.90 -4.02
CA PHE A 33 -6.19 8.70 -3.20
C PHE A 33 -7.40 8.49 -2.27
N GLN A 34 -7.88 9.54 -1.61
CA GLN A 34 -9.07 9.48 -0.76
C GLN A 34 -10.33 9.08 -1.55
N LEU A 35 -10.50 9.61 -2.78
CA LEU A 35 -11.61 9.23 -3.66
C LEU A 35 -11.56 7.75 -4.03
N VAL A 36 -10.40 7.25 -4.45
CA VAL A 36 -10.19 5.83 -4.77
C VAL A 36 -10.46 4.96 -3.55
N LYS A 37 -9.99 5.37 -2.37
CA LYS A 37 -10.25 4.65 -1.12
C LYS A 37 -11.73 4.59 -0.77
N GLN A 38 -12.46 5.69 -0.88
CA GLN A 38 -13.91 5.72 -0.62
C GLN A 38 -14.64 4.83 -1.62
N PHE A 39 -14.31 4.93 -2.90
CA PHE A 39 -14.95 4.12 -3.94
C PHE A 39 -14.76 2.61 -3.69
N LEU A 40 -13.56 2.20 -3.28
CA LEU A 40 -13.27 0.81 -2.92
C LEU A 40 -13.91 0.35 -1.60
N TRP A 41 -14.22 1.29 -0.70
CA TRP A 41 -14.99 1.00 0.51
C TRP A 41 -16.45 0.72 0.19
N ASP A 42 -17.06 1.52 -0.68
CA ASP A 42 -18.45 1.34 -1.11
C ASP A 42 -18.62 0.14 -2.05
N ASN A 43 -17.59 -0.18 -2.86
CA ASN A 43 -17.61 -1.29 -3.81
C ASN A 43 -16.41 -2.23 -3.59
N PRO A 44 -16.54 -3.23 -2.70
CA PRO A 44 -15.52 -4.27 -2.56
C PRO A 44 -15.41 -5.08 -3.85
N ASN A 45 -14.18 -5.32 -4.33
CA ASN A 45 -13.85 -6.02 -5.58
C ASN A 45 -14.18 -5.28 -6.89
N SER A 46 -14.18 -3.94 -6.89
CA SER A 46 -14.23 -3.20 -8.16
C SER A 46 -13.03 -3.50 -9.07
N THR A 47 -13.26 -3.45 -10.37
CA THR A 47 -12.20 -3.54 -11.39
C THR A 47 -11.49 -2.19 -11.58
N ILE A 48 -10.30 -2.17 -12.18
CA ILE A 48 -9.60 -0.89 -12.47
C ILE A 48 -10.49 0.04 -13.31
N ASP A 49 -11.17 -0.49 -14.32
CA ASP A 49 -12.04 0.31 -15.19
C ASP A 49 -13.18 0.98 -14.40
N GLU A 50 -13.84 0.25 -13.50
CA GLU A 50 -14.87 0.82 -12.62
C GLU A 50 -14.31 1.90 -11.68
N VAL A 51 -13.11 1.68 -11.14
CA VAL A 51 -12.45 2.70 -10.30
C VAL A 51 -12.08 3.93 -11.11
N VAL A 52 -11.59 3.76 -12.34
CA VAL A 52 -11.28 4.86 -13.27
C VAL A 52 -12.55 5.65 -13.59
N GLU A 53 -13.64 4.98 -13.91
CA GLU A 53 -14.93 5.62 -14.21
C GLU A 53 -15.53 6.31 -12.97
N GLY A 54 -15.46 5.67 -11.80
CA GLY A 54 -16.05 6.17 -10.56
C GLY A 54 -15.25 7.30 -9.90
N THR A 55 -13.92 7.33 -10.08
CA THR A 55 -13.05 8.33 -9.43
C THR A 55 -12.45 9.36 -10.38
N ALA A 56 -12.60 9.17 -11.70
CA ALA A 56 -11.98 9.99 -12.74
C ALA A 56 -10.44 10.13 -12.56
N VAL A 57 -9.81 9.14 -11.94
CA VAL A 57 -8.36 9.08 -11.76
C VAL A 57 -7.77 8.22 -12.89
N ASP A 58 -6.67 8.68 -13.47
CA ASP A 58 -5.96 7.92 -14.52
C ASP A 58 -5.56 6.52 -14.05
N ARG A 59 -5.72 5.53 -14.93
CA ARG A 59 -5.30 4.13 -14.73
C ARG A 59 -3.86 4.03 -14.23
N GLU A 60 -2.96 4.86 -14.74
CA GLU A 60 -1.53 4.85 -14.39
C GLU A 60 -1.30 5.30 -12.95
N THR A 61 -2.10 6.25 -12.47
CA THR A 61 -2.05 6.75 -11.09
C THR A 61 -2.59 5.69 -10.13
N ILE A 62 -3.66 4.98 -10.51
CA ILE A 62 -4.22 3.87 -9.71
C ILE A 62 -3.20 2.73 -9.60
N ILE A 63 -2.58 2.32 -10.72
CA ILE A 63 -1.53 1.29 -10.72
C ILE A 63 -0.35 1.72 -9.83
N LYS A 64 0.02 3.01 -9.86
CA LYS A 64 1.06 3.55 -8.98
C LYS A 64 0.67 3.42 -7.50
N PHE A 65 -0.57 3.71 -7.13
CA PHE A 65 -1.05 3.54 -5.75
C PHE A 65 -1.10 2.06 -5.31
N MET A 66 -1.39 1.14 -6.22
CA MET A 66 -1.30 -0.31 -5.94
C MET A 66 0.15 -0.77 -5.77
N LYS A 67 1.08 -0.24 -6.58
CA LYS A 67 2.51 -0.53 -6.47
C LYS A 67 3.14 0.00 -5.19
N GLU A 68 2.67 1.15 -4.71
CA GLU A 68 3.14 1.78 -3.47
C GLU A 68 2.57 1.12 -2.19
N ASP A 69 1.76 0.05 -2.31
CA ASP A 69 1.17 -0.73 -1.21
C ASP A 69 0.27 0.09 -0.23
N ARG A 70 0.01 1.36 -0.55
CA ARG A 70 -0.83 2.28 0.23
C ARG A 70 -2.30 1.84 0.29
N LEU A 71 -2.77 1.12 -0.74
CA LEU A 71 -4.13 0.59 -0.83
C LEU A 71 -4.27 -0.76 -0.11
N ALA A 72 -3.28 -1.66 -0.30
CA ALA A 72 -3.27 -2.99 0.32
C ALA A 72 -3.17 -2.93 1.85
N SER A 73 -2.50 -1.91 2.39
CA SER A 73 -2.48 -1.61 3.84
C SER A 73 -3.88 -1.38 4.45
N HIS A 74 -4.89 -1.05 3.63
CA HIS A 74 -6.28 -0.89 4.07
C HIS A 74 -7.16 -2.13 3.81
N GLY A 75 -6.60 -3.23 3.31
CA GLY A 75 -7.35 -4.46 3.04
C GLY A 75 -8.32 -4.37 1.86
N LEU A 76 -8.08 -3.42 0.95
CA LEU A 76 -8.94 -3.19 -0.22
C LEU A 76 -8.38 -3.93 -1.43
N THR A 77 -9.11 -4.93 -1.90
CA THR A 77 -8.79 -5.73 -3.08
C THR A 77 -9.56 -5.18 -4.28
N ILE A 78 -8.82 -4.73 -5.29
CA ILE A 78 -9.35 -4.51 -6.64
C ILE A 78 -9.28 -5.87 -7.34
N ASP A 79 -10.27 -6.20 -8.16
CA ASP A 79 -10.24 -7.37 -9.04
C ASP A 79 -9.27 -7.10 -10.22
N PHE A 80 -8.00 -6.89 -9.88
CA PHE A 80 -6.93 -6.62 -10.81
C PHE A 80 -5.72 -7.46 -10.45
N LYS A 81 -5.45 -8.42 -11.32
CA LYS A 81 -4.35 -9.33 -11.16
C LYS A 81 -3.06 -8.67 -11.63
N LEU A 82 -2.28 -8.12 -10.69
CA LEU A 82 -0.92 -7.70 -10.99
C LEU A 82 -0.09 -8.94 -11.31
N HIS A 83 0.81 -8.84 -12.29
CA HIS A 83 1.69 -9.95 -12.64
C HIS A 83 3.10 -9.64 -12.16
N CYS A 84 3.75 -10.63 -11.53
CA CYS A 84 5.12 -10.49 -11.08
C CYS A 84 6.04 -10.21 -12.26
N ARG A 85 6.83 -9.13 -12.20
CA ARG A 85 7.79 -8.82 -13.26
C ARG A 85 8.87 -9.89 -13.46
N ARG A 86 9.18 -10.66 -12.41
CA ARG A 86 10.25 -11.69 -12.44
C ARG A 86 9.75 -13.08 -12.81
N CYS A 87 8.57 -13.49 -12.37
CA CYS A 87 8.08 -14.86 -12.57
C CYS A 87 6.71 -14.95 -13.25
N GLY A 88 6.04 -13.83 -13.52
CA GLY A 88 4.73 -13.78 -14.15
C GLY A 88 3.55 -14.24 -13.28
N LYS A 89 3.80 -14.63 -12.02
CA LYS A 89 2.75 -15.07 -11.10
C LYS A 89 1.77 -13.93 -10.79
N GLU A 90 0.49 -14.25 -10.66
CA GLU A 90 -0.55 -13.32 -10.21
C GLU A 90 -0.25 -12.85 -8.77
N ILE A 91 -0.40 -11.55 -8.50
CA ILE A 91 -0.16 -10.88 -7.22
C ILE A 91 -1.31 -9.89 -6.95
N ASP A 92 -1.70 -9.78 -5.69
CA ASP A 92 -2.70 -8.83 -5.21
C ASP A 92 -2.12 -7.41 -4.99
N SER A 93 -0.85 -7.29 -4.60
CA SER A 93 -0.16 -6.00 -4.43
C SER A 93 1.36 -6.03 -4.72
N GLY A 94 1.90 -4.90 -5.18
CA GLY A 94 3.34 -4.71 -5.45
C GLY A 94 3.83 -5.18 -6.83
N GLU A 95 5.15 -5.06 -7.08
CA GLU A 95 5.79 -5.41 -8.36
C GLU A 95 6.36 -6.86 -8.39
N TYR A 96 6.63 -7.42 -7.21
CA TYR A 96 7.19 -8.76 -7.05
C TYR A 96 6.35 -9.59 -6.08
N CYS A 97 6.13 -10.86 -6.43
CA CYS A 97 5.44 -11.80 -5.55
C CYS A 97 6.28 -12.07 -4.29
N ALA A 98 5.63 -12.51 -3.21
CA ALA A 98 6.30 -12.80 -1.94
C ALA A 98 7.52 -13.73 -2.12
N SER A 99 7.41 -14.75 -2.98
CA SER A 99 8.52 -15.68 -3.26
C SER A 99 9.70 -15.00 -3.97
N CYS A 100 9.45 -14.12 -4.94
CA CYS A 100 10.52 -13.39 -5.63
C CYS A 100 11.15 -12.33 -4.75
N ARG A 101 10.34 -11.67 -3.91
CA ARG A 101 10.82 -10.70 -2.92
C ARG A 101 11.72 -11.38 -1.89
N ASN A 102 11.28 -12.51 -1.34
CA ASN A 102 12.06 -13.28 -0.37
C ASN A 102 13.36 -13.81 -0.96
N LYS A 103 13.39 -14.21 -2.24
CA LYS A 103 14.64 -14.59 -2.90
C LYS A 103 15.64 -13.43 -3.01
N VAL A 104 15.15 -12.25 -3.38
CA VAL A 104 16.02 -11.05 -3.43
C VAL A 104 16.51 -10.69 -2.03
N ILE A 105 15.64 -10.75 -1.02
CA ILE A 105 16.02 -10.50 0.36
C ILE A 105 17.01 -11.56 0.84
N SER A 106 16.83 -12.85 0.52
CA SER A 106 17.79 -13.90 0.90
C SER A 106 19.12 -13.78 0.17
N ASP A 107 19.11 -13.34 -1.10
CA ASP A 107 20.34 -13.08 -1.86
C ASP A 107 21.12 -11.89 -1.27
N LEU A 108 20.44 -10.93 -0.63
CA LEU A 108 21.04 -9.78 0.05
C LEU A 108 21.43 -10.07 1.52
N ASN A 109 20.60 -10.82 2.24
CA ASN A 109 20.83 -11.23 3.64
C ASN A 109 21.83 -12.39 3.76
N ALA A 110 22.29 -12.98 2.65
CA ALA A 110 23.42 -13.91 2.69
C ALA A 110 24.73 -13.24 3.18
N GLU A 111 24.74 -11.91 3.33
CA GLU A 111 25.83 -11.14 3.95
C GLU A 111 25.53 -10.66 5.39
N GLU A 112 24.30 -10.82 5.90
CA GLU A 112 23.90 -10.46 7.26
C GLU A 112 23.04 -11.58 7.86
N GLU A 113 23.73 -12.55 8.49
CA GLU A 113 23.11 -13.52 9.37
C GLU A 113 22.41 -12.83 10.56
N GLU A 114 21.20 -13.31 10.84
CA GLU A 114 20.40 -13.18 12.07
C GLU A 114 19.59 -11.88 12.26
N GLU A 115 18.26 -11.96 12.01
CA GLU A 115 17.24 -11.67 13.05
C GLU A 115 15.83 -12.07 12.57
N ASP A 116 15.25 -13.01 13.31
CA ASP A 116 13.91 -13.59 13.16
C ASP A 116 12.77 -12.56 13.18
N VAL A 117 11.76 -12.76 12.34
CA VAL A 117 10.38 -12.37 12.69
C VAL A 117 9.38 -13.40 12.14
N GLU A 118 9.06 -14.41 12.95
CA GLU A 118 7.81 -15.16 12.85
C GLU A 118 6.63 -14.20 13.14
N LYS A 119 5.66 -14.13 12.23
CA LYS A 119 4.37 -13.51 12.50
C LYS A 119 3.33 -14.60 12.71
N ASP A 120 3.25 -15.09 13.94
CA ASP A 120 2.15 -15.90 14.43
C ASP A 120 0.85 -15.08 14.52
N TYR A 121 -0.16 -15.52 13.80
CA TYR A 121 -1.51 -14.95 13.81
C TYR A 121 -2.42 -15.67 14.82
N GLU A 122 -1.99 -16.02 16.02
CA GLU A 122 -2.93 -16.63 16.98
C GLU A 122 -2.56 -16.36 18.44
N SER A 123 -3.11 -15.28 19.02
CA SER A 123 -3.55 -15.27 20.43
C SER A 123 -4.26 -13.95 20.79
N GLY A 124 -5.52 -13.84 20.37
CA GLY A 124 -6.48 -12.84 20.89
C GLY A 124 -7.46 -13.45 21.89
N LYS A 125 -7.04 -14.44 22.69
CA LYS A 125 -7.90 -15.12 23.70
C LYS A 125 -7.20 -15.29 25.05
N MET A 126 -6.74 -14.20 25.63
CA MET A 126 -6.70 -14.06 27.09
C MET A 126 -7.64 -12.89 27.38
N PHE A 127 -8.86 -13.10 27.86
CA PHE A 127 -9.27 -12.77 29.23
C PHE A 127 -10.73 -13.24 29.50
N LEU A 128 -11.08 -14.51 29.27
CA LEU A 128 -12.42 -15.01 29.63
C LEU A 128 -12.45 -16.20 30.59
N LYS A 129 -11.39 -17.01 30.68
CA LYS A 129 -11.36 -18.15 31.62
C LYS A 129 -11.26 -17.69 33.09
N ASP A 130 -10.42 -16.70 33.41
CA ASP A 130 -10.26 -16.18 34.79
C ASP A 130 -11.49 -15.48 35.38
N ARG A 131 -12.46 -15.06 34.53
CA ARG A 131 -13.69 -14.38 35.01
C ARG A 131 -14.82 -15.36 35.32
N ILE A 132 -14.83 -16.54 34.70
CA ILE A 132 -15.88 -17.55 34.91
C ILE A 132 -15.65 -18.31 36.21
N GLU A 133 -14.40 -18.58 36.58
CA GLU A 133 -14.09 -19.35 37.81
C GLU A 133 -14.38 -18.58 39.10
N ARG A 134 -14.30 -17.23 39.09
CA ARG A 134 -14.61 -16.41 40.26
C ARG A 134 -16.11 -16.28 40.58
N ARG A 135 -17.02 -16.72 39.70
CA ARG A 135 -18.48 -16.67 39.95
C ARG A 135 -19.07 -17.95 40.55
N LYS A 136 -18.27 -19.02 40.66
CA LYS A 136 -18.73 -20.33 41.19
C LYS A 136 -18.27 -20.61 42.62
N LYS A 137 -17.81 -19.60 43.36
CA LYS A 137 -17.46 -19.72 44.78
C LYS A 137 -18.23 -18.71 45.60
#